data_AF-A0A240E7U3-F1
#
_entry.id   AF-A0A240E7U3-F1
#
_cell.length_a   1.000
_cell.length_b   1.000
_cell.length_c   1.000
_cell.angle_alpha   90.00
_cell.angle_beta   90.00
_cell.angle_gamma   90.00
#
_symmetry.space_group_name_H-M   'P 1'
#
loop_
_entity.id
_entity.type
_entity.pdbx_description
1 polymer ?
#
loop_
_entity_poly.entity_id
_entity_poly.type
_entity_poly.pdbx_seq_one_letter_code
_entity_poly.pdbx_strand_id
1 'polypeptide(L)'
;MSLNFTHKPNYFFFAQTLVNFLVNKIEKKPDVEFIFPLADIYDVFQQDFAATTSNLEGILNIADNYHVGANDPEHRLIASFKIDAEANTISFKLNEKAVQAVHQGQPVIAPDAHIYE
;
A
#
# COMPACT_ATOMS: atom_id res chain seq x y z
N MET A 1 9.18 -9.44 -27.05
CA MET A 1 8.37 -8.25 -26.69
C MET A 1 8.63 -7.97 -25.23
N SER A 2 9.60 -7.11 -24.94
CA SER A 2 9.96 -6.72 -23.59
C SER A 2 9.01 -5.60 -23.19
N LEU A 3 8.11 -5.86 -22.24
CA LEU A 3 7.35 -4.82 -21.57
C LEU A 3 8.36 -3.99 -20.79
N ASN A 4 8.84 -2.90 -21.39
CA ASN A 4 9.53 -1.84 -20.68
C ASN A 4 8.53 -1.30 -19.66
N PHE A 5 8.57 -1.83 -18.44
CA PHE A 5 8.10 -1.11 -17.27
C PHE A 5 9.06 0.07 -17.09
N THR A 6 8.87 1.11 -17.89
CA THR A 6 9.42 2.43 -17.57
C THR A 6 8.80 2.77 -16.23
N HIS A 7 9.57 2.59 -15.15
CA HIS A 7 9.19 2.92 -13.80
C HIS A 7 8.68 4.36 -13.79
N LYS A 8 7.35 4.53 -13.83
CA LYS A 8 6.75 5.85 -13.78
C LYS A 8 6.95 6.34 -12.35
N PRO A 9 7.66 7.45 -12.10
CA PRO A 9 7.87 8.00 -10.76
C PRO A 9 6.56 8.15 -9.95
N ASN A 10 5.43 8.25 -10.65
CA ASN A 10 4.09 8.27 -10.07
C ASN A 10 3.73 7.01 -9.26
N TYR A 11 4.31 5.84 -9.53
CA TYR A 11 3.92 4.60 -8.81
C TYR A 11 4.40 4.61 -7.36
N PHE A 12 5.65 5.05 -7.11
CA PHE A 12 6.16 5.23 -5.76
C PHE A 12 5.36 6.31 -5.02
N PHE A 13 4.98 7.39 -5.70
CA PHE A 13 4.11 8.42 -5.14
C PHE A 13 2.74 7.88 -4.73
N PHE A 14 2.07 7.10 -5.59
CA PHE A 14 0.78 6.49 -5.25
C PHE A 14 0.92 5.44 -4.15
N ALA A 15 2.00 4.65 -4.15
CA ALA A 15 2.27 3.67 -3.11
C ALA A 15 2.46 4.35 -1.75
N GLN A 16 3.24 5.43 -1.71
CA GLN A 16 3.43 6.23 -0.50
C GLN A 16 2.12 6.86 -0.03
N THR A 17 1.32 7.39 -0.96
CA THR A 17 0.00 7.96 -0.65
C THR A 17 -0.94 6.91 -0.05
N LEU A 18 -0.98 5.70 -0.61
CA LEU A 18 -1.75 4.58 -0.08
C LEU A 18 -1.27 4.17 1.31
N VAL A 19 0.04 4.06 1.52
CA VAL A 19 0.62 3.68 2.81
C VAL A 19 0.29 4.72 3.87
N ASN A 20 0.42 6.01 3.56
CA ASN A 20 0.01 7.09 4.47
C ASN A 20 -1.48 7.03 4.80
N PHE A 21 -2.33 6.68 3.83
CA PHE A 21 -3.75 6.46 4.07
C PHE A 21 -3.99 5.30 5.03
N LEU A 22 -3.31 4.16 4.84
CA LEU A 22 -3.41 3.00 5.75
C LEU A 22 -2.91 3.34 7.15
N VAL A 23 -1.76 4.01 7.27
CA VAL A 23 -1.21 4.49 8.55
C VAL A 23 -2.22 5.36 9.27
N ASN A 24 -2.82 6.34 8.59
CA ASN A 24 -3.83 7.20 9.20
C ASN A 24 -5.07 6.42 9.68
N LYS A 25 -5.45 5.35 8.98
CA LYS A 25 -6.55 4.48 9.40
C LYS A 25 -6.17 3.67 10.64
N ILE A 26 -4.95 3.15 10.71
CA ILE A 26 -4.40 2.44 11.89
C ILE A 26 -4.34 3.36 13.10
N GLU A 27 -3.87 4.60 12.94
CA GLU A 27 -3.80 5.58 14.02
C GLU A 27 -5.19 5.89 14.60
N LYS A 28 -6.21 5.97 13.74
CA LYS A 28 -7.61 6.19 14.15
C LYS A 28 -8.26 4.96 14.77
N LYS A 29 -8.00 3.78 14.21
CA LYS A 29 -8.51 2.49 14.68
C LYS A 29 -7.44 1.43 14.43
N PRO A 30 -6.73 0.95 15.47
CA PRO A 30 -5.76 -0.12 15.31
C PRO A 30 -6.51 -1.41 14.97
N ASP A 31 -6.46 -1.79 13.70
CA ASP A 31 -7.08 -2.99 13.16
C ASP A 31 -6.10 -3.64 12.16
N VAL A 32 -6.29 -4.93 11.95
CA VAL A 32 -5.41 -5.76 11.11
C VAL A 32 -6.05 -6.02 9.75
N GLU A 33 -7.36 -5.82 9.63
CA GLU A 33 -8.10 -6.03 8.40
C GLU A 33 -8.89 -4.77 8.04
N PHE A 34 -8.62 -4.24 6.85
CA PHE A 34 -9.34 -3.10 6.32
C PHE A 34 -9.93 -3.45 4.96
N ILE A 35 -11.18 -3.07 4.76
CA ILE A 35 -11.88 -3.23 3.48
C ILE A 35 -12.32 -1.85 3.04
N PHE A 36 -11.93 -1.46 1.83
CA PHE A 36 -12.29 -0.18 1.23
C PHE A 36 -12.99 -0.40 -0.11
N PRO A 37 -14.00 0.41 -0.46
CA PRO A 37 -14.46 0.47 -1.84
C PRO A 37 -13.33 1.00 -2.74
N LEU A 38 -13.23 0.50 -3.97
CA LEU A 38 -12.26 1.01 -4.94
C LEU A 38 -12.47 2.51 -5.25
N ALA A 39 -13.68 3.03 -5.02
CA ALA A 39 -13.97 4.46 -5.08
C ALA A 39 -13.22 5.28 -4.01
N ASP A 40 -13.00 4.75 -2.81
CA ASP A 40 -12.16 5.41 -1.79
C ASP A 40 -10.70 5.46 -2.27
N ILE A 41 -10.20 4.37 -2.85
CA ILE A 41 -8.85 4.31 -3.39
C ILE A 41 -8.69 5.29 -4.56
N TYR A 42 -9.72 5.44 -5.39
CA TYR A 42 -9.77 6.43 -6.46
C TYR A 42 -9.59 7.85 -5.91
N ASP A 43 -10.26 8.18 -4.80
CA ASP A 43 -10.13 9.48 -4.14
C ASP A 43 -8.74 9.66 -3.51
N VAL A 44 -8.21 8.63 -2.86
CA VAL A 44 -6.85 8.60 -2.31
C VAL A 44 -5.80 8.87 -3.41
N PHE A 45 -6.03 8.38 -4.62
CA PHE A 45 -5.18 8.62 -5.78
C PHE A 45 -5.54 9.90 -6.56
N GLN A 46 -6.23 10.85 -5.91
CA GLN A 46 -6.63 12.13 -6.50
C GLN A 46 -7.39 11.96 -7.83
N GLN A 47 -8.25 10.94 -7.88
CA GLN A 47 -9.07 10.61 -9.04
C GLN A 47 -8.27 10.19 -10.28
N ASP A 48 -7.05 9.67 -10.09
CA ASP A 48 -6.27 9.07 -11.18
C ASP A 48 -6.81 7.67 -11.54
N PHE A 49 -7.42 7.59 -12.73
CA PHE A 49 -8.08 6.37 -13.19
C PHE A 49 -7.07 5.25 -13.47
N ALA A 50 -5.89 5.58 -14.00
CA ALA A 50 -4.89 4.59 -14.33
C ALA A 50 -4.29 3.98 -13.06
N ALA A 51 -4.02 4.79 -12.03
CA ALA A 51 -3.57 4.37 -10.71
C ALA A 51 -4.55 3.42 -10.00
N THR A 52 -5.85 3.58 -10.23
CA THR A 52 -6.89 2.79 -9.57
C THR A 52 -7.34 1.58 -10.40
N THR A 53 -6.82 1.42 -11.62
CA THR A 53 -7.18 0.31 -12.51
C THR A 53 -5.92 -0.42 -12.99
N SER A 54 -5.43 -0.09 -14.19
CA SER A 54 -4.34 -0.80 -14.87
C SER A 54 -3.02 -0.80 -14.10
N ASN A 55 -2.79 0.21 -13.26
CA ASN A 55 -1.55 0.37 -12.51
C ASN A 55 -1.69 -0.03 -11.03
N LEU A 56 -2.91 -0.33 -10.58
CA LEU A 56 -3.21 -0.54 -9.16
C LEU A 56 -2.37 -1.68 -8.58
N GLU A 57 -2.30 -2.81 -9.26
CA GLU A 57 -1.50 -3.96 -8.81
C GLU A 57 0.00 -3.62 -8.69
N GLY A 58 0.55 -2.85 -9.64
CA GLY A 58 1.95 -2.42 -9.58
C GLY A 58 2.22 -1.46 -8.42
N ILE A 59 1.27 -0.56 -8.14
CA ILE A 59 1.34 0.37 -7.00
C ILE A 59 1.25 -0.41 -5.68
N LEU A 60 0.33 -1.38 -5.59
CA LEU A 60 0.15 -2.23 -4.41
C LEU A 60 1.38 -3.10 -4.14
N ASN A 61 2.03 -3.62 -5.19
CA ASN A 61 3.26 -4.38 -5.03
C ASN A 61 4.40 -3.53 -4.43
N ILE A 62 4.50 -2.25 -4.81
CA ILE A 62 5.45 -1.34 -4.17
C ILE A 62 5.03 -1.06 -2.71
N ALA A 63 3.73 -0.83 -2.47
CA ALA A 63 3.19 -0.59 -1.13
C ALA A 63 3.42 -1.77 -0.16
N ASP A 64 3.40 -3.01 -0.65
CA ASP A 64 3.69 -4.23 0.13
C ASP A 64 5.09 -4.22 0.76
N ASN A 65 6.04 -3.54 0.13
CA ASN A 65 7.43 -3.53 0.58
C ASN A 65 7.74 -2.45 1.62
N TYR A 66 6.74 -1.66 2.03
CA TYR A 66 6.89 -0.74 3.15
C TYR A 66 6.92 -1.53 4.46
N HIS A 67 7.79 -1.12 5.38
CA HIS A 67 7.98 -1.82 6.65
C HIS A 67 8.19 -0.83 7.80
N VAL A 68 8.04 -1.29 9.04
CA VAL A 68 8.30 -0.50 10.25
C VAL A 68 9.45 -1.11 11.02
N GLY A 69 10.51 -0.33 11.24
CA GLY A 69 11.71 -0.81 11.92
C GLY A 69 12.58 -1.69 11.03
N ALA A 70 12.82 -2.94 11.41
CA ALA A 70 13.75 -3.82 10.70
C ALA A 70 13.25 -4.19 9.30
N ASN A 71 14.17 -4.41 8.36
CA ASN A 71 13.86 -4.91 7.02
C ASN A 71 13.70 -6.44 7.08
N ASP A 72 12.60 -6.87 7.70
CA ASP A 72 12.23 -8.28 7.87
C ASP A 72 10.77 -8.48 7.42
N PRO A 73 10.41 -9.62 6.81
CA PRO A 73 9.04 -9.90 6.39
C PRO A 73 7.98 -9.71 7.50
N GLU A 74 8.32 -9.95 8.77
CA GLU A 74 7.39 -9.77 9.90
C GLU A 74 7.09 -8.29 10.22
N HIS A 75 7.90 -7.37 9.69
CA HIS A 75 7.81 -5.93 9.91
C HIS A 75 7.20 -5.18 8.73
N ARG A 76 6.84 -5.89 7.64
CA ARG A 76 6.10 -5.29 6.53
C ARG A 76 4.78 -4.74 7.01
N LEU A 77 4.33 -3.62 6.45
CA LEU A 77 3.05 -3.03 6.83
C LEU A 77 1.88 -3.90 6.35
N ILE A 78 1.90 -4.24 5.07
CA ILE A 78 0.88 -5.05 4.41
C ILE A 78 1.38 -6.50 4.41
N ALA A 79 0.56 -7.40 4.93
CA ALA A 79 0.81 -8.84 4.89
C ALA A 79 0.24 -9.45 3.61
N SER A 80 -0.93 -8.98 3.18
CA SER A 80 -1.58 -9.40 1.94
C SER A 80 -2.65 -8.38 1.54
N PHE A 81 -2.98 -8.32 0.25
CA PHE A 81 -4.13 -7.57 -0.25
C PHE A 81 -4.94 -8.43 -1.23
N LYS A 82 -6.22 -8.12 -1.38
CA LYS A 82 -7.11 -8.76 -2.34
C LYS A 82 -7.99 -7.71 -3.01
N ILE A 83 -7.95 -7.64 -4.33
CA ILE A 83 -8.89 -6.84 -5.12
C ILE A 83 -10.07 -7.73 -5.48
N ASP A 84 -11.27 -7.27 -5.16
CA ASP A 84 -12.53 -7.92 -5.51
C ASP A 84 -13.27 -7.04 -6.52
N ALA A 85 -13.12 -7.37 -7.80
CA ALA A 85 -13.69 -6.58 -8.89
C ALA A 85 -15.23 -6.68 -8.96
N GLU A 86 -15.80 -7.79 -8.49
CA GLU A 86 -17.25 -8.01 -8.47
C GLU A 86 -17.91 -7.15 -7.39
N ALA A 87 -17.32 -7.11 -6.19
CA ALA A 87 -17.78 -6.25 -5.10
C ALA A 87 -17.30 -4.79 -5.23
N ASN A 88 -16.39 -4.50 -6.16
CA ASN A 88 -15.73 -3.20 -6.34
C ASN A 88 -15.01 -2.73 -5.06
N THR A 89 -14.32 -3.65 -4.39
CA THR A 89 -13.63 -3.43 -3.11
C THR A 89 -12.19 -3.92 -3.14
N ILE A 90 -11.36 -3.38 -2.26
CA ILE A 90 -10.04 -3.89 -1.93
C ILE A 90 -9.98 -4.20 -0.43
N SER A 91 -9.40 -5.35 -0.11
CA SER A 91 -9.15 -5.78 1.27
C SER A 91 -7.65 -5.80 1.53
N PHE A 92 -7.23 -5.21 2.65
CA PHE A 92 -5.87 -5.22 3.14
C PHE A 92 -5.82 -6.01 4.45
N LYS A 93 -4.90 -6.96 4.52
CA LYS A 93 -4.49 -7.60 5.76
C LYS A 93 -3.12 -7.05 6.13
N LEU A 94 -3.03 -6.42 7.28
CA LEU A 94 -1.82 -5.81 7.82
C LEU A 94 -1.15 -6.74 8.82
N ASN A 95 0.17 -6.59 9.01
CA ASN A 95 0.87 -7.33 10.06
C ASN A 95 0.56 -6.73 11.43
N GLU A 96 0.22 -7.58 12.40
CA GLU A 96 -0.11 -7.17 13.78
C GLU A 96 1.03 -6.40 14.43
N LYS A 97 2.27 -6.88 14.25
CA LYS A 97 3.49 -6.21 14.74
C LYS A 97 3.63 -4.81 14.12
N ALA A 98 3.32 -4.68 12.83
CA ALA A 98 3.42 -3.40 12.14
C ALA A 98 2.35 -2.41 12.61
N VAL A 99 1.11 -2.86 12.77
CA VAL A 99 0.00 -2.06 13.34
C VAL A 99 0.36 -1.55 14.74
N GLN A 100 0.89 -2.41 15.60
CA GLN A 100 1.33 -2.03 16.95
C GLN A 100 2.47 -1.00 16.90
N ALA A 101 3.46 -1.20 16.04
CA ALA A 101 4.58 -0.28 15.85
C ALA A 101 4.11 1.11 15.37
N VAL A 102 3.23 1.16 14.36
CA VAL A 102 2.63 2.41 13.87
C VAL A 102 1.86 3.11 14.99
N HIS A 103 1.06 2.36 15.76
CA HIS A 103 0.30 2.91 16.89
C HIS A 103 1.20 3.44 18.02
N GLN A 104 2.39 2.86 18.19
CA GLN A 104 3.43 3.33 19.11
C GLN A 104 4.21 4.54 18.57
N GLY A 105 3.88 5.04 17.37
CA GLY A 105 4.53 6.19 16.75
C GLY A 105 5.82 5.86 16.00
N GLN A 106 6.07 4.59 15.67
CA GLN A 106 7.22 4.24 14.84
C GLN A 106 7.00 4.67 13.38
N PRO A 107 8.01 5.25 12.73
CA PRO A 107 7.89 5.67 11.33
C PRO A 107 7.84 4.46 10.39
N VAL A 108 7.02 4.57 9.34
CA VAL A 108 7.04 3.63 8.22
C VAL A 108 8.18 3.99 7.29
N ILE A 109 8.99 3.00 6.93
CA ILE A 109 10.16 3.11 6.07
C ILE A 109 9.74 2.68 4.66
N ALA A 110 10.03 3.54 3.69
CA ALA A 110 9.77 3.27 2.29
C ALA A 110 10.78 2.26 1.73
N PRO A 111 10.37 1.39 0.79
CA PRO A 111 11.29 0.48 0.12
C PRO A 111 12.29 1.27 -0.71
N ASP A 112 13.50 0.71 -0.85
CA ASP A 112 14.54 1.31 -1.65
C ASP A 112 14.17 1.30 -3.13
N ALA A 113 14.02 2.49 -3.70
CA ALA A 113 13.56 2.66 -5.08
C ALA A 113 14.57 2.16 -6.12
N HIS A 114 15.85 1.96 -5.73
CA HIS A 114 16.88 1.47 -6.65
C HIS A 114 16.90 -0.05 -6.78
N ILE A 115 16.15 -0.80 -5.95
CA ILE A 115 16.07 -2.27 -6.03
C ILE A 115 15.02 -2.73 -7.05
N TYR A 116 14.15 -1.81 -7.49
CA TYR A 116 13.12 -2.02 -8.49
C TYR A 116 13.65 -1.59 -9.88
N GLU A 117 14.48 -2.45 -10.49
CA GLU A 117 14.97 -2.34 -11.88
C GLU A 117 14.42 -3.47 -12.78
#